data_AF-A0A962DNI0-F1
#
_entry.id   AF-A0A962DNI0-F1
#
_cell.length_a   1.000
_cell.length_b   1.000
_cell.length_c   1.000
_cell.angle_alpha   90.00
_cell.angle_beta   90.00
_cell.angle_gamma   90.00
#
_symmetry.space_group_name_H-M   'P 1'
#
loop_
_entity.id
_entity.type
_entity.pdbx_description
1 polymer ?
#
loop_
_entity_poly.entity_id
_entity_poly.type
_entity_poly.pdbx_seq_one_letter_code
_entity_poly.pdbx_strand_id
1 'polypeptide(L)' 'MTKGQVLQDPFLNVLRKEKVPVSIYLVNGIKLQGTV' A
#
# COMPACT_ATOMS: atom_id res chain seq x y z
N MET A 1 11.93 14.54 11.67
CA MET A 1 11.27 13.30 11.22
C MET A 1 9.87 13.65 10.75
N THR A 2 9.64 13.55 9.46
CA THR A 2 8.39 13.91 8.77
C THR A 2 7.27 12.96 9.21
N LYS A 3 6.26 13.49 9.91
CA LYS A 3 5.11 12.75 10.49
C LYS A 3 4.37 11.83 9.51
N GLY A 4 4.46 12.06 8.21
CA GLY A 4 3.77 11.27 7.17
C GLY A 4 4.34 9.87 6.91
N GLN A 5 5.61 9.61 7.20
CA GLN A 5 6.22 8.30 6.95
C GLN A 5 5.93 7.27 8.05
N VAL A 6 5.39 7.70 9.19
CA VAL A 6 5.18 6.82 10.36
C VAL A 6 4.10 5.77 10.10
N LEU A 7 3.12 6.05 9.23
CA LEU A 7 2.05 5.08 8.89
C LEU A 7 2.35 4.31 7.61
N GLN A 8 2.89 4.97 6.59
CA GLN A 8 3.02 4.41 5.25
C GLN A 8 3.90 3.15 5.23
N ASP A 9 5.17 3.27 5.63
CA ASP A 9 6.12 2.15 5.50
C ASP A 9 5.76 0.98 6.41
N PRO A 10 5.29 1.16 7.65
CA PRO A 10 4.81 0.05 8.47
C PRO A 10 3.58 -0.64 7.87
N PHE A 11 2.60 0.12 7.37
CA PHE A 11 1.39 -0.42 6.76
C PHE A 11 1.71 -1.23 5.50
N LEU A 12 2.46 -0.66 4.56
CA LEU A 12 2.83 -1.35 3.31
C LEU A 12 3.69 -2.60 3.58
N ASN A 13 4.56 -2.56 4.59
CA ASN A 13 5.38 -3.72 4.93
C ASN A 13 4.57 -4.89 5.50
N VAL A 14 3.52 -4.62 6.30
CA VAL A 14 2.63 -5.68 6.79
C VAL A 14 1.92 -6.36 5.63
N LEU A 15 1.33 -5.58 4.72
CA LEU A 15 0.64 -6.08 3.53
C LEU A 15 1.55 -6.96 2.66
N ARG A 16 2.79 -6.52 2.43
CA ARG A 16 3.80 -7.28 1.68
C ARG A 16 4.18 -8.60 2.37
N LYS A 17 4.44 -8.57 3.68
CA LYS A 17 4.85 -9.77 4.45
C LYS A 17 3.76 -10.84 4.47
N GLU A 18 2.53 -10.41 4.66
CA GLU A 18 1.36 -11.30 4.74
C GLU A 18 0.77 -11.65 3.36
N LYS A 19 1.35 -11.11 2.27
CA LYS A 19 0.87 -11.26 0.89
C LYS A 19 -0.63 -10.96 0.77
N VAL A 20 -1.07 -9.91 1.45
CA VAL A 20 -2.48 -9.49 1.46
C VAL A 20 -2.87 -9.04 0.05
N PRO A 21 -3.94 -9.58 -0.55
CA PRO A 21 -4.47 -9.07 -1.80
C PRO A 21 -4.99 -7.64 -1.63
N VAL A 22 -4.48 -6.69 -2.42
CA VAL A 22 -4.84 -5.28 -2.37
C VAL A 22 -5.45 -4.80 -3.69
N SER A 23 -6.23 -3.73 -3.61
CA SER A 23 -6.66 -2.94 -4.76
C SER A 23 -6.05 -1.55 -4.66
N ILE A 24 -5.26 -1.14 -5.67
CA ILE A 24 -4.61 0.17 -5.74
C ILE A 24 -5.33 1.00 -6.80
N TYR A 25 -5.80 2.19 -6.44
CA TYR A 25 -6.41 3.13 -7.37
C TYR A 25 -5.39 4.18 -7.77
N LEU A 26 -5.12 4.27 -9.08
CA LEU A 26 -4.29 5.32 -9.66
C LEU A 26 -5.09 6.63 -9.74
N VAL A 27 -4.39 7.76 -9.77
CA VAL A 27 -5.02 9.10 -9.85
C VAL A 27 -5.88 9.30 -11.10
N ASN A 28 -5.62 8.54 -12.16
CA ASN A 28 -6.43 8.53 -13.38
C ASN A 28 -7.67 7.61 -13.31
N GLY A 29 -7.93 7.00 -12.15
CA GLY A 29 -9.08 6.14 -11.89
C GLY A 29 -8.89 4.65 -12.20
N ILE A 30 -7.73 4.24 -12.75
CA ILE A 30 -7.45 2.82 -13.01
C ILE A 30 -7.29 2.07 -11.68
N LYS A 31 -7.97 0.91 -11.57
CA LYS A 31 -7.84 -0.03 -10.46
C LYS A 31 -6.87 -1.15 -10.80
N LEU A 32 -5.79 -1.28 -10.05
CA LEU A 32 -4.86 -2.41 -10.08
C LEU A 32 -5.19 -3.37 -8.94
N GLN A 33 -5.04 -4.67 -9.17
CA GLN A 33 -5.24 -5.71 -8.16
C GLN A 33 -4.02 -6.63 -8.11
N GLY A 34 -3.59 -7.00 -6.90
CA GLY A 34 -2.42 -7.86 -6.71
C GLY A 34 -1.94 -7.87 -5.26
N THR A 35 -0.71 -8.29 -5.04
CA THR A 35 -0.01 -8.18 -3.76
C THR A 35 1.06 -7.09 -3.85
N VAL A 36 1.37 -6.44 -2.73
CA VAL A 36 2.44 -5.43 -2.63
C VAL A 36 3.82 -6.04 -2.85
#